data_AF-A0A167IJG4-F1
#
_entry.id   AF-A0A167IJG4-F1
#
_cell.length_a   1.000
_cell.length_b   1.000
_cell.length_c   1.000
_cell.angle_alpha   90.00
_cell.angle_beta   90.00
_cell.angle_gamma   90.00
#
_symmetry.space_group_name_H-M   'P 1'
#
loop_
_entity.id
_entity.type
_entity.pdbx_description
1 polymer ?
#
loop_
_entity_poly.entity_id
_entity_poly.type
_entity_poly.pdbx_seq_one_letter_code
_entity_poly.pdbx_strand_id
1 'polypeptide(L)'
;MKTQYIKFCLIFLGIFSANAQEITGIATYKTHLKIDFPKDSIVKPSAALNDIHASLLKANQKEYALHFSSSESFYKEVAKLTAPTAGSLGIISGMSVGGFDETYKNIKAARYLRETQIMGKEFLIADTLQKKNWVLEKESKTIGEYVCFKATFTEEVTVDKFNSNSSMYDEVKEMRTVEAWYTPQIPVEHGPGLFWGLPGLVLEVADGDTKILCSKIVLNPKKNIEINIPNKGTRITQDEFDKLKKKKLREQLEFAKQH
;
A
#
# COMPACT_ATOMS: atom_id res chain seq x y z
N MET A 1 38.55 30.75 -58.23
CA MET A 1 38.32 30.73 -56.77
C MET A 1 36.84 30.42 -56.55
N LYS A 2 36.48 29.13 -56.48
CA LYS A 2 36.03 28.39 -55.28
C LYS A 2 34.90 29.10 -54.48
N THR A 3 33.67 28.72 -54.84
CA THR A 3 32.57 28.21 -54.01
C THR A 3 32.57 28.56 -52.51
N GLN A 4 31.45 29.07 -51.99
CA GLN A 4 30.59 28.48 -50.93
C GLN A 4 29.67 29.57 -50.33
N TYR A 5 28.37 29.51 -50.65
CA TYR A 5 27.32 30.26 -49.95
C TYR A 5 26.72 29.35 -48.88
N ILE A 6 27.08 29.56 -47.62
CA ILE A 6 26.50 28.86 -46.48
C ILE A 6 25.14 29.50 -46.19
N LYS A 7 24.06 28.83 -46.60
CA LYS A 7 22.70 29.13 -46.16
C LYS A 7 22.55 28.65 -44.71
N PHE A 8 22.56 29.60 -43.78
CA PHE A 8 22.26 29.35 -42.38
C PHE A 8 20.75 29.13 -42.24
N CYS A 9 20.33 27.87 -42.10
CA CYS A 9 18.94 27.51 -41.83
C CYS A 9 18.69 27.70 -40.33
N LEU A 10 18.09 28.84 -39.96
CA LEU A 10 17.58 29.10 -38.62
C LEU A 10 16.43 28.12 -38.33
N ILE A 11 16.74 27.03 -37.64
CA ILE A 11 15.73 26.13 -37.07
C ILE A 11 15.02 26.91 -35.97
N PHE A 12 13.80 27.35 -36.27
CA PHE A 12 12.87 27.95 -35.33
C PHE A 12 12.53 26.89 -34.27
N LEU A 13 13.20 26.94 -33.11
CA LEU A 13 12.82 26.20 -31.92
C LEU A 13 11.48 26.78 -31.45
N GLY A 14 10.38 26.26 -31.99
CA GLY A 14 9.06 26.51 -31.46
C GLY A 14 9.03 26.03 -30.02
N ILE A 15 8.93 26.95 -29.07
CA ILE A 15 8.64 26.65 -27.67
C ILE A 15 7.22 26.09 -27.68
N PHE A 16 7.10 24.76 -27.85
CA PHE A 16 5.89 24.04 -27.53
C PHE A 16 5.75 24.13 -26.02
N SER A 17 4.98 25.12 -25.55
CA SER A 17 4.43 25.10 -24.21
C SER A 17 3.46 23.93 -24.16
N ALA A 18 3.99 22.74 -23.88
CA ALA A 18 3.20 21.59 -23.50
C ALA A 18 2.52 21.98 -22.19
N ASN A 19 1.27 22.44 -22.28
CA ASN A 19 0.37 22.48 -21.14
C ASN A 19 0.17 21.03 -20.71
N ALA A 20 1.03 20.54 -19.82
CA ALA A 20 0.83 19.26 -19.18
C ALA A 20 -0.45 19.39 -18.36
N GLN A 21 -1.56 18.89 -18.91
CA GLN A 21 -2.81 18.80 -18.16
C GLN A 21 -2.54 17.94 -16.94
N GLU A 22 -2.80 18.48 -15.76
CA GLU A 22 -2.54 17.77 -14.52
C GLU A 22 -3.40 16.50 -14.48
N ILE A 23 -2.73 15.34 -14.42
CA ILE A 23 -3.40 14.06 -14.31
C ILE A 23 -3.92 13.92 -12.90
N THR A 24 -5.23 13.77 -12.79
CA THR A 24 -5.90 13.48 -11.53
C THR A 24 -6.72 12.21 -11.69
N GLY A 25 -6.90 11.43 -10.63
CA GLY A 25 -7.74 10.26 -10.71
C GLY A 25 -8.09 9.63 -9.38
N ILE A 26 -9.01 8.67 -9.46
CA ILE A 26 -9.41 7.81 -8.35
C ILE A 26 -9.17 6.36 -8.79
N ALA A 27 -8.29 5.65 -8.08
CA ALA A 27 -8.07 4.22 -8.26
C ALA A 27 -8.64 3.44 -7.06
N THR A 28 -9.45 2.42 -7.34
CA THR A 28 -10.09 1.58 -6.33
C THR A 28 -9.40 0.23 -6.23
N TYR A 29 -8.90 -0.12 -5.05
CA TYR A 29 -8.14 -1.33 -4.77
C TYR A 29 -8.91 -2.30 -3.90
N LYS A 30 -8.61 -3.60 -4.05
CA LYS A 30 -9.17 -4.68 -3.25
C LYS A 30 -8.05 -5.56 -2.69
N THR A 31 -8.11 -5.87 -1.40
CA THR A 31 -7.14 -6.76 -0.74
C THR A 31 -7.55 -8.21 -0.85
N HIS A 32 -6.63 -9.07 -1.29
CA HIS A 32 -6.77 -10.52 -1.28
C HIS A 32 -5.69 -11.09 -0.38
N LEU A 33 -6.09 -11.85 0.63
CA LEU A 33 -5.17 -12.61 1.46
C LEU A 33 -4.97 -13.97 0.82
N LYS A 34 -3.71 -14.36 0.63
CA LYS A 34 -3.35 -15.76 0.39
C LYS A 34 -3.31 -16.45 1.74
N ILE A 35 -4.01 -17.55 1.89
CA ILE A 35 -3.91 -18.42 3.06
C ILE A 35 -3.53 -19.79 2.51
N ASP A 36 -2.24 -20.11 2.57
CA ASP A 36 -1.75 -21.42 2.18
C ASP A 36 -1.85 -22.36 3.38
N PHE A 37 -2.60 -23.46 3.23
CA PHE A 37 -2.58 -24.52 4.22
C PHE A 37 -1.27 -25.31 4.08
N PRO A 38 -0.55 -25.58 5.19
CA PRO A 38 0.59 -26.49 5.17
C PRO A 38 0.14 -27.83 4.56
N LYS A 39 0.87 -28.32 3.55
CA LYS A 39 0.55 -29.60 2.88
C LYS A 39 0.59 -30.79 3.84
N ASP A 40 1.26 -30.64 4.97
CA ASP A 40 1.42 -31.65 6.03
C ASP A 40 0.33 -31.55 7.12
N SER A 41 -0.72 -30.76 6.91
CA SER A 41 -1.84 -30.69 7.85
C SER A 41 -2.56 -32.04 7.96
N ILE A 42 -2.65 -32.56 9.18
CA ILE A 42 -3.32 -33.81 9.55
C ILE A 42 -4.84 -33.74 9.23
N VAL A 43 -5.37 -32.52 9.11
CA VAL A 43 -6.75 -32.22 8.74
C VAL A 43 -6.86 -32.15 7.21
N LYS A 44 -7.41 -33.18 6.58
CA LYS A 44 -7.78 -33.14 5.16
C LYS A 44 -8.84 -32.03 4.94
N PRO A 45 -8.66 -31.12 3.98
CA PRO A 45 -9.65 -30.08 3.70
C PRO A 45 -10.99 -30.73 3.33
N SER A 46 -12.01 -30.54 4.17
CA SER A 46 -13.39 -30.93 3.85
C SER A 46 -14.06 -29.83 3.03
N ALA A 47 -15.12 -30.17 2.28
CA ALA A 47 -15.91 -29.17 1.56
C ALA A 47 -16.40 -28.04 2.50
N ALA A 48 -16.85 -28.39 3.71
CA ALA A 48 -17.27 -27.42 4.72
C ALA A 48 -16.13 -26.49 5.19
N LEU A 49 -14.91 -27.00 5.38
CA LEU A 49 -13.75 -26.18 5.72
C LEU A 49 -13.36 -25.23 4.58
N ASN A 50 -13.47 -25.70 3.33
CA ASN A 50 -13.23 -24.87 2.14
C ASN A 50 -14.29 -23.76 2.00
N ASP A 51 -15.56 -24.04 2.29
CA ASP A 51 -16.64 -23.06 2.24
C ASP A 51 -16.52 -21.99 3.34
N ILE A 52 -16.16 -22.40 4.56
CA ILE A 52 -15.85 -21.48 5.66
C ILE A 52 -14.65 -20.61 5.28
N HIS A 53 -13.61 -21.19 4.66
CA HIS A 53 -12.44 -20.47 4.20
C HIS A 53 -12.76 -19.46 3.10
N ALA A 54 -13.49 -19.86 2.06
CA ALA A 54 -13.91 -18.96 0.98
C ALA A 54 -14.78 -17.80 1.51
N SER A 55 -15.66 -18.11 2.48
CA SER A 55 -16.48 -17.10 3.15
C SER A 55 -15.63 -16.13 3.97
N LEU A 56 -14.60 -16.62 4.68
CA LEU A 56 -13.67 -15.81 5.46
C LEU A 56 -12.83 -14.89 4.57
N LEU A 57 -12.28 -15.41 3.46
CA LEU A 57 -11.53 -14.62 2.48
C LEU A 57 -12.40 -13.50 1.88
N LYS A 58 -13.66 -13.82 1.56
CA LYS A 58 -14.62 -12.85 1.01
C LYS A 58 -15.03 -11.80 2.05
N ALA A 59 -15.22 -12.20 3.30
CA ALA A 59 -15.54 -11.28 4.40
C ALA A 59 -14.38 -10.33 4.72
N ASN A 60 -13.13 -10.80 4.61
CA ASN A 60 -11.93 -10.00 4.86
C ASN A 60 -11.43 -9.22 3.64
N GLN A 61 -12.15 -9.28 2.51
CA GLN A 61 -11.83 -8.50 1.32
C GLN A 61 -12.23 -7.04 1.51
N LYS A 62 -11.24 -6.23 1.92
CA LYS A 62 -11.38 -4.79 2.07
C LYS A 62 -11.21 -4.08 0.74
N GLU A 63 -11.84 -2.92 0.65
CA GLU A 63 -11.81 -2.05 -0.52
C GLU A 63 -11.25 -0.69 -0.12
N TYR A 64 -10.42 -0.12 -0.99
CA TYR A 64 -9.70 1.11 -0.71
C TYR A 64 -9.77 2.05 -1.90
N ALA A 65 -9.80 3.35 -1.65
CA ALA A 65 -9.74 4.37 -2.68
C ALA A 65 -8.44 5.16 -2.57
N LEU A 66 -7.70 5.26 -3.67
CA LEU A 66 -6.56 6.15 -3.86
C LEU A 66 -7.01 7.32 -4.73
N HIS A 67 -7.10 8.48 -4.12
CA HIS A 67 -7.28 9.75 -4.78
C HIS A 67 -5.89 10.29 -5.08
N PHE A 68 -5.58 10.67 -6.32
CA PHE A 68 -4.25 11.12 -6.68
C PHE A 68 -4.27 12.30 -7.65
N SER A 69 -3.22 13.11 -7.56
CA SER A 69 -2.81 14.12 -8.53
C SER A 69 -1.41 13.80 -9.05
N SER A 70 -0.77 14.77 -9.70
CA SER A 70 0.61 14.66 -10.15
C SER A 70 1.64 14.51 -9.02
N SER A 71 1.29 14.95 -7.80
CA SER A 71 2.24 15.03 -6.69
C SER A 71 1.69 14.65 -5.33
N GLU A 72 0.38 14.58 -5.19
CA GLU A 72 -0.29 14.29 -3.94
C GLU A 72 -1.20 13.09 -4.09
N SER A 73 -1.35 12.32 -3.02
CA SER A 73 -2.32 11.25 -2.99
C SER A 73 -2.91 11.05 -1.60
N PHE A 74 -4.17 10.64 -1.55
CA PHE A 74 -4.89 10.27 -0.35
C PHE A 74 -5.47 8.86 -0.51
N TYR A 75 -5.13 7.96 0.40
CA TYR A 75 -5.52 6.56 0.39
C TYR A 75 -6.32 6.23 1.65
N LYS A 76 -7.52 5.66 1.48
CA LYS A 76 -8.38 5.27 2.61
C LYS A 76 -9.20 4.03 2.35
N GLU A 77 -9.56 3.32 3.41
CA GLU A 77 -10.55 2.24 3.35
C GLU A 77 -11.93 2.79 2.98
N VAL A 78 -12.61 2.12 2.05
CA VAL A 78 -14.01 2.40 1.72
C VAL A 78 -14.85 1.58 2.68
N ALA A 79 -15.45 2.24 3.67
CA ALA A 79 -16.31 1.60 4.66
C ALA A 79 -17.45 0.83 3.97
N LYS A 80 -17.48 -0.49 4.11
CA LYS A 80 -18.64 -1.32 3.78
C LYS A 80 -19.60 -1.31 4.96
N LEU A 81 -20.84 -0.87 4.73
CA LEU A 81 -21.94 -1.00 5.69
C LEU A 81 -22.31 -2.48 5.84
N THR A 82 -21.59 -3.24 6.65
CA THR A 82 -22.05 -4.55 7.12
C THR A 82 -22.22 -4.48 8.63
N ALA A 83 -23.43 -4.79 9.09
CA ALA A 83 -23.79 -4.79 10.50
C ALA A 83 -22.80 -5.61 11.33
N PRO A 84 -22.43 -5.16 12.54
CA PRO A 84 -21.45 -5.85 13.37
C PRO A 84 -22.00 -7.20 13.82
N THR A 85 -21.36 -8.30 13.43
CA THR A 85 -21.54 -9.59 14.09
C THR A 85 -20.86 -9.50 15.46
N ALA A 86 -21.67 -9.29 16.49
CA ALA A 86 -21.26 -9.38 17.88
C ALA A 86 -20.68 -10.79 18.14
N GLY A 87 -19.40 -10.88 18.50
CA GLY A 87 -18.81 -12.12 19.01
C GLY A 87 -17.33 -12.39 18.73
N SER A 88 -16.70 -11.77 17.72
CA SER A 88 -15.26 -12.02 17.43
C SER A 88 -14.35 -10.78 17.55
N LEU A 89 -14.89 -9.63 17.97
CA LEU A 89 -14.24 -8.32 17.87
C LEU A 89 -13.30 -7.92 19.04
N GLY A 90 -12.97 -8.83 19.96
CA GLY A 90 -12.19 -8.51 21.16
C GLY A 90 -10.67 -8.76 21.07
N ILE A 91 -10.23 -9.71 20.24
CA ILE A 91 -8.82 -10.16 20.24
C ILE A 91 -8.13 -9.92 18.88
N ILE A 92 -8.88 -9.69 17.81
CA ILE A 92 -8.35 -9.42 16.45
C ILE A 92 -8.36 -7.91 16.13
N SER A 93 -8.93 -7.07 16.99
CA SER A 93 -8.93 -5.62 16.86
C SER A 93 -7.58 -4.96 17.21
N GLY A 94 -6.68 -5.68 17.90
CA GLY A 94 -5.26 -5.30 18.08
C GLY A 94 -4.30 -5.89 17.04
N MET A 95 -4.78 -6.84 16.22
CA MET A 95 -4.03 -7.54 15.16
C MET A 95 -4.70 -7.35 13.80
N SER A 96 -5.36 -6.21 13.55
CA SER A 96 -5.82 -5.89 12.19
C SER A 96 -4.64 -5.91 11.23
N VAL A 97 -4.53 -7.01 10.52
CA VAL A 97 -3.92 -7.12 9.21
C VAL A 97 -4.69 -6.11 8.34
N GLY A 98 -4.17 -4.89 8.27
CA GLY A 98 -4.58 -3.86 7.31
C GLY A 98 -6.04 -3.42 7.40
N GLY A 99 -6.40 -2.61 8.39
CA GLY A 99 -7.15 -1.40 8.04
C GLY A 99 -6.10 -0.37 7.63
N PHE A 100 -6.02 -0.02 6.35
CA PHE A 100 -5.20 1.14 6.00
C PHE A 100 -5.92 2.39 6.48
N ASP A 101 -5.55 2.79 7.69
CA ASP A 101 -5.24 4.14 8.10
C ASP A 101 -5.22 5.16 6.96
N GLU A 102 -5.99 6.24 7.11
CA GLU A 102 -6.04 7.34 6.14
C GLU A 102 -4.62 7.87 5.91
N THR A 103 -4.11 7.69 4.69
CA THR A 103 -2.72 7.99 4.34
C THR A 103 -2.67 9.05 3.26
N TYR A 104 -2.10 10.20 3.59
CA TYR A 104 -1.75 11.26 2.65
C TYR A 104 -0.26 11.19 2.31
N LYS A 105 0.09 11.39 1.03
CA LYS A 105 1.47 11.49 0.54
C LYS A 105 1.63 12.75 -0.30
N ASN A 106 2.80 13.38 -0.19
CA ASN A 106 3.26 14.39 -1.12
C ASN A 106 4.67 14.03 -1.59
N ILE A 107 4.79 13.66 -2.87
CA ILE A 107 6.03 13.16 -3.44
C ILE A 107 7.05 14.29 -3.64
N LYS A 108 6.58 15.50 -4.04
CA LYS A 108 7.44 16.68 -4.21
C LYS A 108 8.10 17.11 -2.89
N ALA A 109 7.35 17.05 -1.81
CA ALA A 109 7.84 17.36 -0.47
C ALA A 109 8.45 16.14 0.25
N ALA A 110 8.51 14.98 -0.40
CA ALA A 110 8.99 13.71 0.13
C ALA A 110 8.45 13.38 1.55
N ARG A 111 7.15 13.59 1.80
CA ARG A 111 6.54 13.40 3.12
C ARG A 111 5.21 12.65 3.06
N TYR A 112 4.83 12.03 4.16
CA TYR A 112 3.51 11.44 4.33
C TYR A 112 2.92 11.74 5.71
N LEU A 113 1.59 11.65 5.78
CA LEU A 113 0.80 11.67 7.00
C LEU A 113 -0.08 10.43 7.02
N ARG A 114 -0.19 9.77 8.16
CA ARG A 114 -1.06 8.61 8.32
C ARG A 114 -1.80 8.67 9.66
N GLU A 115 -3.12 8.67 9.61
CA GLU A 115 -3.98 8.55 10.80
C GLU A 115 -4.18 7.09 11.15
N THR A 116 -3.78 6.70 12.37
CA THR A 116 -3.84 5.32 12.86
C THR A 116 -4.35 5.29 14.29
N GLN A 117 -4.64 4.09 14.81
CA GLN A 117 -4.96 3.92 16.22
C GLN A 117 -4.32 2.68 16.82
N ILE A 118 -3.97 2.78 18.10
CA ILE A 118 -3.56 1.63 18.92
C ILE A 118 -4.40 1.66 20.18
N MET A 119 -5.14 0.58 20.45
CA MET A 119 -5.97 0.42 21.66
C MET A 119 -6.95 1.59 21.91
N GLY A 120 -7.60 2.07 20.86
CA GLY A 120 -8.55 3.19 20.95
C GLY A 120 -7.92 4.57 21.14
N LYS A 121 -6.59 4.68 21.13
CA LYS A 121 -5.89 5.97 21.06
C LYS A 121 -5.48 6.26 19.63
N GLU A 122 -5.83 7.45 19.16
CA GLU A 122 -5.52 7.94 17.82
C GLU A 122 -4.13 8.58 17.75
N PHE A 123 -3.43 8.32 16.65
CA PHE A 123 -2.10 8.84 16.36
C PHE A 123 -2.03 9.36 14.92
N LEU A 124 -1.30 10.46 14.74
CA LEU A 124 -0.94 10.99 13.43
C LEU A 124 0.54 10.71 13.18
N ILE A 125 0.83 9.69 12.38
CA ILE A 125 2.20 9.44 11.94
C ILE A 125 2.56 10.49 10.90
N ALA A 126 3.62 11.25 11.15
CA ALA A 126 4.14 12.26 10.24
C ALA A 126 5.64 12.02 10.00
N ASP A 127 5.99 11.61 8.78
CA ASP A 127 7.35 11.18 8.46
C ASP A 127 7.71 11.43 6.98
N THR A 128 8.95 11.10 6.63
CA THR A 128 9.54 11.25 5.30
C THR A 128 9.26 10.02 4.45
N LEU A 129 8.93 10.23 3.17
CA LEU A 129 8.78 9.16 2.20
C LEU A 129 10.14 8.53 1.90
N GLN A 130 10.33 7.29 2.34
CA GLN A 130 11.52 6.50 2.01
C GLN A 130 11.44 6.03 0.56
N LYS A 131 12.47 6.36 -0.23
CA LYS A 131 12.59 5.89 -1.61
C LYS A 131 13.01 4.42 -1.62
N LYS A 132 12.23 3.58 -2.30
CA LYS A 132 12.56 2.16 -2.49
C LYS A 132 13.39 1.97 -3.77
N ASN A 133 14.37 1.07 -3.70
CA ASN A 133 15.21 0.72 -4.84
C ASN A 133 14.52 -0.36 -5.67
N TRP A 134 13.55 0.06 -6.49
CA TRP A 134 12.83 -0.82 -7.39
C TRP A 134 13.73 -1.34 -8.51
N VAL A 135 13.75 -2.67 -8.69
CA VAL A 135 14.29 -3.36 -9.86
C VAL A 135 13.16 -3.49 -10.87
N LEU A 136 13.28 -2.83 -12.01
CA LEU A 136 12.30 -2.93 -13.10
C LEU A 136 12.55 -4.21 -13.89
N GLU A 137 11.54 -5.07 -13.98
CA GLU A 137 11.62 -6.35 -14.66
C GLU A 137 11.03 -6.28 -16.07
N LYS A 138 11.36 -7.25 -16.91
CA LYS A 138 10.90 -7.32 -18.31
C LYS A 138 9.52 -7.96 -18.45
N GLU A 139 8.98 -8.54 -17.37
CA GLU A 139 7.67 -9.18 -17.38
C GLU A 139 6.56 -8.15 -17.53
N SER A 140 5.58 -8.48 -18.37
CA SER A 140 4.40 -7.65 -18.61
C SER A 140 3.12 -8.46 -18.51
N LYS A 141 2.06 -7.85 -17.96
CA LYS A 141 0.71 -8.42 -17.95
C LYS A 141 -0.33 -7.32 -18.08
N THR A 142 -1.55 -7.70 -18.43
CA THR A 142 -2.68 -6.75 -18.50
C THR A 142 -3.49 -6.79 -17.21
N ILE A 143 -3.78 -5.63 -16.64
CA ILE A 143 -4.71 -5.46 -15.50
C ILE A 143 -5.80 -4.50 -15.95
N GLY A 144 -7.03 -5.00 -16.10
CA GLY A 144 -8.10 -4.24 -16.73
C GLY A 144 -7.77 -3.95 -18.20
N GLU A 145 -7.66 -2.67 -18.55
CA GLU A 145 -7.27 -2.19 -19.88
C GLU A 145 -5.78 -1.77 -19.96
N TYR A 146 -5.06 -1.79 -18.84
CA TYR A 146 -3.71 -1.25 -18.74
C TYR A 146 -2.65 -2.34 -18.89
N VAL A 147 -1.66 -2.09 -19.74
CA VAL A 147 -0.43 -2.88 -19.78
C VAL A 147 0.44 -2.49 -18.59
N CYS A 148 0.79 -3.48 -17.80
CA CYS A 148 1.57 -3.32 -16.58
C CYS A 148 2.90 -4.06 -16.69
N PHE A 149 3.93 -3.49 -16.09
CA PHE A 149 5.25 -4.08 -15.97
C PHE A 149 5.54 -4.43 -14.52
N LYS A 150 6.28 -5.50 -14.31
CA LYS A 150 6.68 -5.95 -12.98
C LYS A 150 7.86 -5.13 -12.47
N ALA A 151 7.85 -4.86 -11.18
CA ALA A 151 9.01 -4.35 -10.45
C ALA A 151 9.07 -5.00 -9.07
N THR A 152 10.28 -5.20 -8.56
CA THR A 152 10.50 -5.79 -7.25
C THR A 152 11.46 -4.95 -6.42
N PHE A 153 11.33 -4.99 -5.10
CA PHE A 153 12.41 -4.58 -4.21
C PHE A 153 12.51 -5.58 -3.07
N THR A 154 13.71 -5.67 -2.50
CA THR A 154 13.97 -6.49 -1.32
C THR A 154 14.60 -5.62 -0.25
N GLU A 155 14.13 -5.75 0.99
CA GLU A 155 14.66 -5.03 2.15
C GLU A 155 14.80 -5.96 3.35
N GLU A 156 15.78 -5.70 4.20
CA GLU A 156 15.88 -6.35 5.51
C GLU A 156 14.86 -5.70 6.46
N VAL A 157 13.97 -6.51 7.01
CA VAL A 157 13.00 -6.08 8.03
C VAL A 157 13.25 -6.85 9.32
N THR A 158 13.00 -6.19 10.45
CA THR A 158 12.98 -6.86 11.76
C THR A 158 11.54 -7.27 12.05
N VAL A 159 11.32 -8.57 12.19
CA VAL A 159 10.02 -9.16 12.55
C VAL A 159 10.10 -9.80 13.91
N ASP A 160 9.08 -9.58 14.73
CA ASP A 160 8.93 -10.27 16.01
C ASP A 160 8.33 -11.66 15.74
N LYS A 161 9.12 -12.72 15.89
CA LYS A 161 8.67 -14.11 15.74
C LYS A 161 8.44 -14.75 17.09
N PHE A 162 7.27 -15.37 17.26
CA PHE A 162 6.97 -16.13 18.46
C PHE A 162 7.85 -17.38 18.54
N ASN A 163 8.59 -17.50 19.62
CA ASN A 163 9.41 -18.65 19.95
C ASN A 163 8.67 -19.53 20.97
N SER A 164 8.29 -20.73 20.53
CA SER A 164 7.56 -21.70 21.35
C SER A 164 8.36 -22.20 22.56
N ASN A 165 9.69 -22.23 22.47
CA ASN A 165 10.56 -22.79 23.51
C ASN A 165 10.71 -21.83 24.69
N SER A 166 10.82 -20.52 24.41
CA SER A 166 10.91 -19.48 25.43
C SER A 166 9.55 -18.87 25.77
N SER A 167 8.50 -19.16 25.00
CA SER A 167 7.20 -18.47 25.08
C SER A 167 7.34 -16.95 25.01
N MET A 168 8.30 -16.47 24.21
CA MET A 168 8.62 -15.05 23.99
C MET A 168 8.68 -14.73 22.49
N TYR A 169 8.73 -13.45 22.16
CA TYR A 169 8.96 -12.99 20.79
C TYR A 169 10.42 -12.61 20.62
N ASP A 170 11.08 -13.23 19.65
CA ASP A 170 12.45 -12.91 19.27
C ASP A 170 12.44 -11.94 18.08
N GLU A 171 13.34 -10.96 18.10
CA GLU A 171 13.60 -10.09 16.96
C GLU A 171 14.43 -10.87 15.92
N VAL A 172 13.83 -11.18 14.79
CA VAL A 172 14.50 -11.86 13.68
C VAL A 172 14.59 -10.91 12.50
N LYS A 173 15.78 -10.80 11.92
CA LYS A 173 16.01 -10.07 10.67
C LYS A 173 15.73 -10.99 9.50
N GLU A 174 14.85 -10.54 8.61
CA GLU A 174 14.44 -11.32 7.44
C GLU A 174 14.41 -10.45 6.19
N MET A 175 14.68 -11.08 5.05
CA MET A 175 14.55 -10.41 3.76
C MET A 175 13.09 -10.44 3.32
N ARG A 176 12.49 -9.27 3.20
CA ARG A 176 11.15 -9.08 2.65
C ARG A 176 11.26 -8.65 1.20
N THR A 177 10.69 -9.44 0.30
CA THR A 177 10.56 -9.08 -1.11
C THR A 177 9.13 -8.63 -1.39
N VAL A 178 9.00 -7.47 -2.02
CA VAL A 178 7.74 -6.92 -2.51
C VAL A 178 7.76 -6.93 -4.03
N GLU A 179 6.66 -7.41 -4.62
CA GLU A 179 6.41 -7.36 -6.05
C GLU A 179 5.31 -6.33 -6.33
N ALA A 180 5.51 -5.49 -7.34
CA ALA A 180 4.52 -4.53 -7.80
C ALA A 180 4.35 -4.61 -9.31
N TRP A 181 3.13 -4.38 -9.78
CA TRP A 181 2.84 -4.19 -11.20
C TRP A 181 2.35 -2.76 -11.42
N TYR A 182 3.03 -2.02 -12.28
CA TYR A 182 2.75 -0.61 -12.54
C TYR A 182 2.51 -0.35 -14.02
N THR A 183 1.75 0.70 -14.34
CA THR A 183 1.46 1.08 -15.73
C THR A 183 1.99 2.48 -16.06
N PRO A 184 2.92 2.61 -17.03
CA PRO A 184 3.38 3.92 -17.52
C PRO A 184 2.31 4.74 -18.23
N GLN A 185 1.18 4.11 -18.59
CA GLN A 185 0.06 4.78 -19.27
C GLN A 185 -0.61 5.84 -18.38
N ILE A 186 -0.49 5.69 -17.06
CA ILE A 186 -0.87 6.71 -16.09
C ILE A 186 0.42 7.15 -15.39
N PRO A 187 1.12 8.18 -15.91
CA PRO A 187 2.46 8.58 -15.47
C PRO A 187 2.42 9.37 -14.14
N VAL A 188 1.93 8.73 -13.08
CA VAL A 188 1.99 9.21 -11.70
C VAL A 188 2.70 8.18 -10.85
N GLU A 189 3.54 8.61 -9.92
CA GLU A 189 4.39 7.70 -9.14
C GLU A 189 3.70 7.16 -7.87
N HIS A 190 2.36 7.14 -7.88
CA HIS A 190 1.54 6.75 -6.74
C HIS A 190 1.18 5.25 -6.76
N GLY A 191 0.80 4.74 -5.60
CA GLY A 191 0.37 3.37 -5.39
C GLY A 191 -0.39 3.23 -4.07
N PRO A 192 -0.96 2.04 -3.79
CA PRO A 192 -1.73 1.78 -2.58
C PRO A 192 -0.86 1.96 -1.31
N GLY A 193 -1.47 2.47 -0.23
CA GLY A 193 -0.75 2.72 1.03
C GLY A 193 0.49 3.60 0.85
N LEU A 194 1.65 3.12 1.31
CA LEU A 194 2.93 3.80 1.14
C LEU A 194 3.72 3.39 -0.11
N PHE A 195 3.20 2.53 -0.99
CA PHE A 195 3.93 2.19 -2.21
C PHE A 195 3.95 3.38 -3.19
N TRP A 196 5.14 3.72 -3.69
CA TRP A 196 5.38 4.86 -4.59
C TRP A 196 6.73 4.73 -5.31
N GLY A 197 6.98 5.62 -6.28
CA GLY A 197 8.30 5.82 -6.90
C GLY A 197 8.58 4.93 -8.12
N LEU A 198 7.56 4.26 -8.65
CA LEU A 198 7.62 3.58 -9.95
C LEU A 198 7.21 4.54 -11.07
N PRO A 199 7.74 4.38 -12.31
CA PRO A 199 7.43 5.26 -13.43
C PRO A 199 6.03 4.95 -14.01
N GLY A 200 5.00 5.13 -13.19
CA GLY A 200 3.61 4.84 -13.51
C GLY A 200 2.80 4.40 -12.28
N LEU A 201 1.47 4.47 -12.40
CA LEU A 201 0.56 4.12 -11.31
C LEU A 201 0.68 2.63 -10.97
N VAL A 202 0.84 2.31 -9.70
CA VAL A 202 0.89 0.92 -9.22
C VAL A 202 -0.51 0.33 -9.19
N LEU A 203 -0.75 -0.71 -9.98
CA LEU A 203 -2.05 -1.38 -10.08
C LEU A 203 -2.12 -2.68 -9.27
N GLU A 204 -0.99 -3.28 -8.93
CA GLU A 204 -0.94 -4.45 -8.08
C GLU A 204 0.28 -4.40 -7.17
N VAL A 205 0.13 -4.83 -5.92
CA VAL A 205 1.25 -5.08 -5.01
C VAL A 205 1.03 -6.44 -4.35
N ALA A 206 2.06 -7.27 -4.33
CA ALA A 206 2.14 -8.48 -3.55
C ALA A 206 3.26 -8.32 -2.50
N ASP A 207 2.89 -8.49 -1.25
CA ASP A 207 3.73 -8.25 -0.09
C ASP A 207 3.45 -9.35 0.94
N GLY A 208 4.32 -10.37 0.95
CA GLY A 208 4.06 -11.64 1.63
C GLY A 208 2.75 -12.28 1.17
N ASP A 209 1.88 -12.58 2.12
CA ASP A 209 0.58 -13.20 1.88
C ASP A 209 -0.50 -12.20 1.45
N THR A 210 -0.22 -10.90 1.46
CA THR A 210 -1.20 -9.89 1.08
C THR A 210 -0.99 -9.45 -0.37
N LYS A 211 -2.06 -9.52 -1.14
CA LYS A 211 -2.13 -8.99 -2.51
C LYS A 211 -3.14 -7.85 -2.60
N ILE A 212 -2.72 -6.67 -3.03
CA ILE A 212 -3.58 -5.52 -3.26
C ILE A 212 -3.73 -5.34 -4.77
N LEU A 213 -4.95 -5.40 -5.29
CA LEU A 213 -5.23 -5.31 -6.72
C LEU A 213 -6.17 -4.15 -7.05
N CYS A 214 -5.79 -3.32 -8.01
CA CYS A 214 -6.63 -2.28 -8.57
C CYS A 214 -7.76 -2.90 -9.39
N SER A 215 -8.99 -2.51 -9.08
CA SER A 215 -10.22 -2.99 -9.71
C SER A 215 -10.91 -1.97 -10.60
N LYS A 216 -10.66 -0.67 -10.39
CA LYS A 216 -11.29 0.42 -11.14
C LYS A 216 -10.41 1.66 -11.11
N ILE A 217 -10.37 2.38 -12.22
CA ILE A 217 -9.69 3.69 -12.32
C ILE A 217 -10.65 4.67 -12.98
N VAL A 218 -10.72 5.89 -12.45
CA VAL A 218 -11.43 7.02 -13.05
C VAL A 218 -10.45 8.16 -13.17
N LEU A 219 -10.06 8.50 -14.40
CA LEU A 219 -9.15 9.61 -14.71
C LEU A 219 -9.94 10.89 -14.98
N ASN A 220 -9.39 12.02 -14.53
CA ASN A 220 -9.90 13.38 -14.74
C ASN A 220 -11.43 13.48 -14.53
N PRO A 221 -11.94 13.08 -13.35
CA PRO A 221 -13.37 13.13 -13.07
C PRO A 221 -13.91 14.57 -13.18
N LYS A 222 -15.16 14.70 -13.64
CA LYS A 222 -15.83 16.01 -13.76
C LYS A 222 -15.99 16.72 -12.40
N LYS A 223 -16.11 15.95 -11.32
CA LYS A 223 -16.13 16.46 -9.95
C LYS A 223 -14.69 16.55 -9.46
N ASN A 224 -14.35 17.66 -8.80
CA ASN A 224 -13.02 17.84 -8.24
C ASN A 224 -12.67 16.70 -7.27
N ILE A 225 -11.42 16.23 -7.31
CA ILE A 225 -10.96 15.15 -6.46
C ILE A 225 -10.65 15.72 -5.08
N GLU A 226 -11.21 15.11 -4.05
CA GLU A 226 -10.91 15.46 -2.67
C GLU A 226 -9.67 14.67 -2.21
N ILE A 227 -8.57 15.40 -1.97
CA ILE A 227 -7.36 14.88 -1.32
C ILE A 227 -7.39 15.40 0.12
N ASN A 228 -7.81 14.55 1.05
CA ASN A 228 -7.84 14.92 2.46
C ASN A 228 -6.43 14.84 3.06
N ILE A 229 -6.12 15.77 3.96
CA ILE A 229 -4.86 15.80 4.71
C ILE A 229 -5.22 15.41 6.15
N PRO A 230 -4.86 14.19 6.59
CA PRO A 230 -5.10 13.73 7.96
C PRO A 230 -4.49 14.66 9.00
N ASN A 231 -5.22 14.90 10.09
CA ASN A 231 -4.86 15.84 11.15
C ASN A 231 -5.27 15.41 12.57
N LYS A 232 -5.85 14.21 12.73
CA LYS A 232 -6.33 13.70 14.03
C LYS A 232 -5.30 12.84 14.75
N GLY A 233 -5.38 12.82 16.08
CA GLY A 233 -4.53 12.01 16.94
C GLY A 233 -3.22 12.68 17.35
N THR A 234 -2.47 11.98 18.21
CA THR A 234 -1.18 12.48 18.71
C THR A 234 -0.11 12.37 17.62
N ARG A 235 0.55 13.48 17.29
CA ARG A 235 1.58 13.52 16.24
C ARG A 235 2.87 12.84 16.68
N ILE A 236 3.31 11.85 15.91
CA ILE A 236 4.52 11.04 16.16
C ILE A 236 5.19 10.63 14.84
N THR A 237 6.43 10.17 14.90
CA THR A 237 7.16 9.57 13.77
C THR A 237 6.83 8.08 13.60
N GLN A 238 7.23 7.48 12.48
CA GLN A 238 7.03 6.04 12.25
C GLN A 238 7.79 5.19 13.28
N ASP A 239 9.03 5.56 13.59
CA ASP A 239 9.87 4.85 14.58
C ASP A 239 9.27 4.93 16.00
N GLU A 240 8.78 6.11 16.41
CA GLU A 240 8.08 6.26 17.69
C GLU A 240 6.81 5.41 17.75
N PHE A 241 6.05 5.37 16.66
CA PHE A 241 4.86 4.53 16.55
C PHE A 241 5.20 3.03 16.66
N ASP A 242 6.24 2.57 15.97
CA ASP A 242 6.66 1.17 15.99
C ASP A 242 7.14 0.76 17.40
N LYS A 243 7.92 1.62 18.08
CA LYS A 243 8.31 1.43 19.48
C LYS A 243 7.11 1.38 20.42
N LEU A 244 6.14 2.29 20.25
CA LEU A 244 4.93 2.31 21.05
C LEU A 244 4.09 1.05 20.83
N LYS A 245 3.89 0.64 19.58
CA LYS A 245 3.17 -0.58 19.21
C LYS A 245 3.82 -1.81 19.85
N LYS A 246 5.14 -1.91 19.76
CA LYS A 246 5.90 -3.01 20.36
C LYS A 246 5.76 -3.05 21.88
N LYS A 247 5.89 -1.89 22.54
CA LYS A 247 5.68 -1.78 23.99
C LYS A 247 4.27 -2.25 24.38
N LYS A 248 3.24 -1.80 23.65
CA LYS A 248 1.85 -2.20 23.91
C LYS A 248 1.59 -3.68 23.71
N LEU A 249 2.18 -4.29 22.67
CA LEU A 249 2.08 -5.73 22.45
C LEU A 249 2.70 -6.52 23.63
N ARG A 250 3.88 -6.12 24.11
CA ARG A 250 4.52 -6.77 25.27
C ARG A 250 3.67 -6.65 26.54
N GLU A 251 3.14 -5.46 26.84
CA GLU A 251 2.25 -5.24 27.99
C GLU A 251 1.01 -6.17 27.95
N GLN A 252 0.40 -6.37 26.77
CA GLN A 252 -0.73 -7.29 26.62
C GLN A 252 -0.35 -8.75 26.85
N LEU A 253 0.79 -9.17 26.32
CA LEU A 253 1.26 -10.55 26.46
C LEU A 253 1.62 -10.88 27.91
N GLU A 254 2.20 -9.93 28.65
CA GLU A 254 2.48 -10.08 30.08
C GLU A 254 1.19 -10.18 30.90
N PHE A 255 0.21 -9.32 30.62
CA PHE A 255 -1.10 -9.36 31.28
C PHE A 255 -1.82 -10.70 31.04
N ALA A 256 -1.78 -11.22 29.81
CA ALA A 256 -2.38 -12.50 29.43
C ALA A 256 -1.70 -13.73 30.05
N LYS A 257 -0.46 -13.62 30.55
CA LYS A 257 0.23 -14.70 31.28
C LYS A 257 -0.13 -14.74 32.77
N GLN A 258 -0.67 -13.65 33.32
CA GLN A 258 -1.01 -13.53 34.74
C GLN A 258 -2.43 -13.99 35.08
N HIS A 259 -3.24 -14.30 34.07
CA HIS A 259 -4.64 -14.73 34.17
C HIS A 259 -4.83 -16.01 33.36
#